data_AF-A0AB35U2L9-F1
#
_entry.id   AF-A0AB35U2L9-F1
#
_cell.length_a   1.000
_cell.length_b   1.000
_cell.length_c   1.000
_cell.angle_alpha   90.00
_cell.angle_beta   90.00
_cell.angle_gamma   90.00
#
_symmetry.space_group_name_H-M   'P 1'
#
loop_
_entity.id
_entity.type
_entity.pdbx_description
1 polymer ?
#
loop_
_entity_poly.entity_id
_entity_poly.type
_entity_poly.pdbx_seq_one_letter_code
_entity_poly.pdbx_strand_id
1 'polypeptide(L)'
;MFESMYIRDIRVYSESLGGQVYHYRDKNGLECDAVILLRNGLYGLVEIKLGGAKTLNKLFDSIDTDKKKESSFLMVLTAVGKYA
;
A
#
# COMPACT_ATOMS: atom_id res chain seq x y z
N MET A 1 -15.72 1.10 -6.10
CA MET A 1 -16.39 1.51 -4.84
C MET A 1 -15.70 0.91 -3.61
N PHE A 2 -15.33 -0.38 -3.64
CA PHE A 2 -14.63 -1.08 -2.54
C PHE A 2 -13.26 -0.46 -2.18
N GLU A 3 -12.31 -0.40 -3.11
CA GLU A 3 -10.97 0.18 -2.88
C GLU A 3 -11.01 1.63 -2.39
N SER A 4 -11.89 2.45 -2.98
CA SER A 4 -12.04 3.87 -2.62
C SER A 4 -12.44 4.09 -1.15
N MET A 5 -13.21 3.17 -0.56
CA MET A 5 -13.55 3.23 0.87
C MET A 5 -12.33 2.98 1.75
N TYR A 6 -11.54 1.95 1.44
CA TYR A 6 -10.32 1.67 2.20
C TYR A 6 -9.27 2.76 2.04
N ILE A 7 -9.11 3.34 0.85
CA ILE A 7 -8.19 4.47 0.63
C ILE A 7 -8.60 5.66 1.50
N ARG A 8 -9.91 5.92 1.64
CA ARG A 8 -10.41 6.97 2.55
C ARG A 8 -10.01 6.67 3.99
N ASP A 9 -10.26 5.45 4.46
CA ASP A 9 -9.97 5.08 5.85
C ASP A 9 -8.47 5.11 6.13
N ILE A 10 -7.65 4.55 5.24
CA ILE A 10 -6.19 4.59 5.32
C ILE A 10 -5.70 6.05 5.37
N ARG A 11 -6.30 6.94 4.58
CA ARG A 11 -5.94 8.36 4.60
C ARG A 11 -6.25 9.00 5.95
N VAL A 12 -7.41 8.75 6.53
CA VAL A 12 -7.76 9.26 7.86
C VAL A 12 -6.78 8.76 8.93
N TYR A 13 -6.47 7.46 8.94
CA TYR A 13 -5.49 6.91 9.90
C TYR A 13 -4.08 7.46 9.67
N SER A 14 -3.65 7.55 8.42
CA SER A 14 -2.32 8.07 8.08
C SER A 14 -2.18 9.55 8.44
N GLU A 15 -3.19 10.37 8.17
CA GLU A 15 -3.19 11.80 8.48
C GLU A 15 -3.05 12.06 9.98
N SER A 16 -3.66 11.22 10.84
CA SER A 16 -3.49 11.32 12.30
C SER A 16 -2.04 11.09 12.77
N LEU A 17 -1.24 10.38 11.97
CA LEU A 17 0.19 10.17 12.19
C LEU A 17 1.06 11.15 11.38
N GLY A 18 0.45 12.15 10.74
CA GLY A 18 1.13 13.11 9.86
C GLY A 18 1.61 12.52 8.53
N GLY A 19 1.08 11.36 8.14
CA GLY A 19 1.39 10.66 6.90
C GLY A 19 0.55 11.11 5.71
N GLN A 20 1.04 10.81 4.51
CA GLN A 20 0.35 11.01 3.24
C GLN A 20 0.15 9.68 2.54
N VAL A 21 -0.94 9.57 1.78
CA VAL A 21 -1.29 8.37 1.01
C VAL A 21 -1.23 8.66 -0.48
N TYR A 22 -0.46 7.85 -1.21
CA TYR A 22 -0.28 7.92 -2.66
C TYR A 22 -0.66 6.61 -3.32
N HIS A 23 -1.00 6.64 -4.60
CA HIS A 23 -1.10 5.45 -5.44
C HIS A 23 0.22 5.27 -6.21
N TYR A 24 0.70 4.04 -6.39
CA TYR A 24 1.94 3.76 -7.12
C TYR A 24 1.73 2.74 -8.23
N ARG A 25 2.31 3.00 -9.40
CA ARG A 25 2.36 2.11 -10.55
C ARG A 25 3.73 2.23 -11.20
N ASP A 26 4.40 1.11 -11.43
CA ASP A 26 5.69 1.09 -12.12
C ASP A 26 5.53 0.91 -13.64
N LYS A 27 6.65 0.94 -14.37
CA LYS A 27 6.67 0.74 -15.83
C LYS A 27 6.45 -0.71 -16.26
N ASN A 28 6.60 -1.67 -15.35
CA ASN A 28 6.40 -3.09 -15.58
C ASN A 28 4.93 -3.51 -15.34
N GLY A 29 4.07 -2.57 -14.95
CA GLY A 29 2.67 -2.83 -14.63
C GLY A 29 2.44 -3.37 -13.21
N LEU A 30 3.44 -3.31 -12.33
CA LEU A 30 3.26 -3.58 -10.91
C LEU A 30 2.61 -2.37 -10.23
N GLU A 31 1.56 -2.64 -9.47
CA GLU A 31 0.71 -1.64 -8.84
C GLU A 31 0.66 -1.82 -7.33
N CYS A 32 0.62 -0.69 -6.63
CA CYS A 32 0.37 -0.60 -5.20
C CYS A 32 -0.81 0.35 -5.00
N ASP A 33 -1.88 -0.16 -4.41
CA ASP A 33 -3.11 0.60 -4.22
C ASP A 33 -2.90 1.80 -3.30
N ALA A 34 -2.04 1.64 -2.26
CA ALA A 34 -1.63 2.73 -1.40
C ALA A 34 -0.17 2.62 -0.92
N VAL A 35 0.54 3.74 -0.96
CA VAL A 35 1.81 3.97 -0.30
C VAL A 35 1.58 5.00 0.80
N ILE A 36 1.82 4.61 2.05
CA ILE A 36 1.75 5.50 3.21
C ILE A 36 3.15 6.06 3.44
N LEU A 37 3.33 7.38 3.37
CA LEU A 37 4.61 8.06 3.60
C LEU A 37 4.51 9.00 4.80
N LEU A 38 5.35 8.80 5.80
CA LEU A 38 5.47 9.68 6.96
C LEU A 38 6.51 10.77 6.71
N ARG A 39 6.42 11.87 7.48
CA ARG A 39 7.34 13.02 7.37
C ARG A 39 8.81 12.67 7.62
N ASN A 40 9.08 11.61 8.37
CA ASN A 40 10.43 11.12 8.65
C ASN A 40 11.00 10.21 7.54
N GLY A 41 10.29 10.11 6.41
CA GLY A 41 10.69 9.31 5.25
C GLY A 41 10.43 7.81 5.39
N LEU A 42 9.84 7.36 6.50
CA LEU A 42 9.35 5.98 6.59
C LEU A 42 8.12 5.82 5.70
N TYR A 43 8.04 4.68 5.02
CA TYR A 43 6.87 4.35 4.23
C TYR A 43 6.45 2.89 4.38
N GLY A 44 5.20 2.61 4.04
CA GLY A 44 4.64 1.27 3.97
C GLY A 44 3.86 1.08 2.67
N LEU A 45 3.84 -0.14 2.17
CA LEU A 45 3.10 -0.52 0.97
C LEU A 45 1.83 -1.27 1.36
N VAL A 46 0.71 -0.92 0.72
CA VAL A 46 -0.60 -1.50 0.97
C VAL A 46 -1.19 -2.00 -0.35
N GLU A 47 -1.57 -3.28 -0.36
CA GLU A 47 -2.34 -3.90 -1.43
C GLU A 47 -3.76 -4.17 -0.93
N ILE A 48 -4.77 -3.66 -1.63
CA ILE A 48 -6.19 -3.82 -1.32
C ILE A 48 -6.77 -4.84 -2.30
N LYS A 49 -7.18 -6.01 -1.80
CA LYS A 49 -7.69 -7.08 -2.66
C LYS A 49 -8.82 -7.86 -2.04
N LEU A 50 -9.61 -8.46 -2.92
CA LEU A 50 -10.58 -9.50 -2.59
C LEU A 50 -9.92 -10.86 -2.86
N GLY A 51 -9.52 -11.57 -1.79
CA GLY A 51 -8.90 -12.90 -1.89
C GLY A 51 -7.37 -12.90 -2.04
N GLY A 52 -6.66 -12.94 -0.91
CA GLY A 52 -5.23 -13.30 -0.80
C GLY A 52 -4.23 -12.33 -1.44
N ALA A 53 -2.95 -12.48 -1.08
CA ALA A 53 -1.85 -11.66 -1.58
C ALA A 53 -0.97 -12.46 -2.55
N LYS A 54 -0.78 -11.95 -3.78
CA LYS A 54 0.10 -12.60 -4.78
C LYS A 54 1.16 -11.67 -5.36
N THR A 55 1.01 -10.36 -5.22
CA THR A 55 1.79 -9.38 -6.00
C THR A 55 2.53 -8.36 -5.14
N LEU A 56 2.12 -8.10 -3.90
CA LEU A 56 2.82 -7.15 -3.02
C LEU A 56 4.29 -7.53 -2.76
N ASN A 57 4.61 -8.81 -2.56
CA ASN A 57 6.00 -9.24 -2.38
C ASN A 57 6.84 -9.01 -3.64
N LYS A 58 6.28 -9.29 -4.83
CA LYS A 58 6.98 -9.01 -6.10
C LYS A 58 7.25 -7.53 -6.29
N LEU A 59 6.29 -6.69 -5.90
CA LEU A 59 6.46 -5.25 -5.90
C LEU A 59 7.56 -4.83 -4.91
N PHE A 60 7.53 -5.35 -3.69
CA PHE A 60 8.55 -5.08 -2.68
C PHE A 60 9.95 -5.45 -3.19
N ASP A 61 10.11 -6.65 -3.77
CA ASP A 61 11.37 -7.14 -4.34
C ASP A 61 11.84 -6.29 -5.55
N SER A 62 10.91 -5.67 -6.28
CA SER A 62 11.22 -4.81 -7.42
C SER A 62 11.64 -3.39 -7.04
N ILE A 63 11.40 -2.97 -5.78
CA ILE A 63 11.77 -1.64 -5.32
C ILE A 63 13.28 -1.62 -5.06
N ASP A 64 13.95 -0.76 -5.82
CA ASP A 64 15.36 -0.45 -5.64
C ASP A 64 15.58 0.27 -4.30
N THR A 65 15.97 -0.50 -3.28
CA THR A 65 16.28 -0.02 -1.92
C THR A 65 17.58 0.76 -1.82
N ASP A 66 18.40 0.81 -2.88
CA ASP A 66 19.56 1.72 -2.92
C ASP A 66 19.14 3.16 -3.23
N LYS A 67 17.96 3.34 -3.87
CA LYS A 67 17.38 4.66 -4.16
C LYS A 67 16.30 5.10 -3.17
N LYS A 68 15.73 4.17 -2.39
CA LYS A 68 14.68 4.42 -1.39
C LYS A 68 14.94 3.64 -0.12
N LYS A 69 14.59 4.20 1.04
CA LYS A 69 14.64 3.48 2.32
C LYS A 69 13.82 2.18 2.24
N GLU A 70 14.20 1.12 2.95
CA GLU A 70 13.38 -0.10 2.98
C GLU A 70 11.97 0.19 3.53
N SER A 71 10.95 -0.45 2.95
CA SER A 71 9.58 -0.31 3.44
C SER A 71 9.52 -0.77 4.89
N SER A 72 8.92 0.05 5.76
CA SER A 72 8.80 -0.25 7.19
C SER A 72 7.80 -1.37 7.47
N PHE A 73 6.87 -1.62 6.54
CA PHE A 73 5.96 -2.76 6.58
C PHE A 73 5.35 -3.02 5.19
N LEU A 74 4.75 -4.21 5.06
CA LEU A 74 3.88 -4.60 3.96
C LEU A 74 2.50 -4.94 4.55
N MET A 75 1.44 -4.43 3.94
CA MET A 75 0.07 -4.67 4.39
C MET A 75 -0.79 -5.18 3.24
N VAL A 76 -1.59 -6.22 3.52
CA VAL A 76 -2.64 -6.69 2.63
C VAL A 76 -3.96 -6.44 3.32
N LEU A 77 -4.79 -5.60 2.71
CA LEU A 77 -6.11 -5.27 3.20
C LEU A 77 -7.15 -6.00 2.37
N THR A 78 -7.90 -6.90 3.00
CA THR A 78 -8.87 -7.74 2.31
C THR A 78 -10.18 -7.81 3.09
N ALA A 79 -11.31 -7.94 2.37
CA ALA A 79 -12.57 -8.23 3.01
C ALA A 79 -12.64 -9.70 3.42
N VAL A 80 -13.26 -9.95 4.57
CA VAL A 80 -13.60 -11.29 5.03
C VAL A 80 -15.10 -11.51 4.84
N GLY A 81 -15.49 -12.45 3.98
CA GLY A 81 -16.90 -12.75 3.76
C GLY A 81 -17.16 -13.61 2.52
N LYS A 82 -18.33 -14.26 2.48
CA LYS A 82 -18.77 -15.14 1.37
C LYS A 82 -18.94 -14.41 0.03
N TYR A 83 -18.97 -13.07 0.06
CA TYR A 83 -19.14 -12.19 -1.09
C TYR A 83 -17.99 -11.18 -1.23
N ALA A 84 -16.90 -11.41 -0.50
CA ALA A 84 -15.62 -10.78 -0.79
C ALA A 84 -15.09 -11.40 -2.10
#